data_AF-A0AAW0FLJ0-F1
#
_entry.id   AF-A0AAW0FLJ0-F1
#
_cell.length_a   1.000
_cell.length_b   1.000
_cell.length_c   1.000
_cell.angle_alpha   90.00
_cell.angle_beta   90.00
_cell.angle_gamma   90.00
#
_symmetry.space_group_name_H-M   'P 1'
#
loop_
_entity.id
_entity.type
_entity.pdbx_description
1 polymer ?
#
loop_
_entity_poly.entity_id
_entity_poly.type
_entity_poly.pdbx_seq_one_letter_code
_entity_poly.pdbx_strand_id
1 'polypeptide(L)'
;MSLYPEVQRKAQEELDRVVGPRRLPEFDDYDDLVYVRAIMLEAMRWVVVTPLSLPHQVIRDDEYKGYSIPKGTIIRVNVWAMLHDPEVYPEPEIFKPERFIKDGKLNSAVRDPLTLAFGFGRRFVIGCLTLIV
;
A
#
# COMPACT_ATOMS: atom_id res chain seq x y z
N MET A 1 -15.03 4.09 0.46
CA MET A 1 -16.03 3.44 1.34
C MET A 1 -17.42 3.42 0.74
N SER A 2 -17.91 4.49 0.10
CA SER A 2 -19.26 4.53 -0.49
C SER A 2 -19.55 3.42 -1.53
N LEU A 3 -18.52 2.89 -2.20
CA LEU A 3 -18.63 1.77 -3.14
C LEU A 3 -18.57 0.38 -2.46
N TYR A 4 -18.19 0.31 -1.18
CA TYR A 4 -18.01 -0.92 -0.40
C TYR A 4 -18.62 -0.79 1.01
N PRO A 5 -19.96 -0.65 1.13
CA PRO A 5 -20.63 -0.46 2.44
C PRO A 5 -20.37 -1.60 3.44
N GLU A 6 -20.21 -2.83 2.94
CA GLU A 6 -19.90 -4.02 3.74
C GLU A 6 -18.51 -3.95 4.39
N VAL A 7 -17.51 -3.40 3.69
CA VAL A 7 -16.18 -3.13 4.26
C VAL A 7 -16.29 -2.06 5.34
N GLN A 8 -17.03 -0.98 5.06
CA GLN A 8 -17.24 0.09 6.03
C GLN A 8 -17.91 -0.43 7.32
N ARG A 9 -18.94 -1.28 7.19
CA ARG A 9 -19.62 -1.88 8.35
C ARG A 9 -18.66 -2.73 9.21
N LYS A 10 -17.84 -3.57 8.59
CA LYS A 10 -16.85 -4.39 9.31
C LYS A 10 -15.82 -3.54 10.06
N ALA A 11 -15.38 -2.43 9.46
CA ALA A 11 -14.49 -1.48 10.12
C ALA A 11 -15.15 -0.82 11.34
N GLN A 12 -16.43 -0.45 11.23
CA GLN A 12 -17.21 0.09 12.36
C GLN A 12 -17.36 -0.94 13.47
N GLU A 13 -17.66 -2.20 13.14
CA GLU A 13 -17.75 -3.29 14.13
C GLU A 13 -16.42 -3.55 14.85
N GLU A 14 -15.28 -3.36 14.17
CA GLU A 14 -13.97 -3.41 14.82
C GLU A 14 -13.75 -2.22 15.75
N LEU A 15 -14.06 -1.00 15.30
CA LEU A 15 -13.94 0.20 16.13
C LEU A 15 -14.83 0.12 17.38
N ASP A 16 -16.08 -0.32 17.24
CA ASP A 16 -17.01 -0.48 18.35
C ASP A 16 -16.51 -1.54 19.36
N ARG A 17 -15.81 -2.58 18.89
CA ARG A 17 -15.25 -3.63 19.74
C ARG A 17 -13.98 -3.20 20.46
N VAL A 18 -13.07 -2.51 19.78
CA VAL A 18 -11.74 -2.15 20.30
C VAL A 18 -11.80 -0.86 21.11
N VAL A 19 -12.44 0.18 20.57
CA VAL A 19 -12.46 1.54 21.13
C VAL A 19 -13.71 1.75 21.99
N GLY A 20 -14.86 1.25 21.51
CA GLY A 20 -16.16 1.43 22.14
C GLY A 20 -16.72 2.86 22.01
N PRO A 21 -17.91 3.12 22.57
CA PRO A 21 -18.67 4.34 22.24
C PRO A 21 -18.28 5.58 23.06
N ARG A 22 -17.28 5.49 23.96
CA ARG A 22 -17.02 6.54 24.97
C ARG A 22 -15.84 7.44 24.67
N ARG A 23 -15.00 7.07 23.70
CA ARG A 23 -13.80 7.83 23.31
C ARG A 23 -13.54 7.68 21.82
N LEU A 24 -12.64 8.51 21.31
CA LEU A 24 -12.11 8.38 19.96
C LEU A 24 -10.93 7.38 19.95
N PRO A 25 -10.56 6.82 18.79
CA PRO A 25 -9.38 5.98 18.65
C PRO A 25 -8.10 6.76 18.97
N GLU A 26 -7.14 6.08 19.59
CA GLU A 26 -5.81 6.59 19.94
C GLU A 26 -4.72 5.67 19.36
N PHE A 27 -3.46 6.09 19.40
CA PHE A 27 -2.36 5.31 18.83
C PHE A 27 -2.15 3.95 19.51
N ASP A 28 -2.51 3.84 20.79
CA ASP A 28 -2.41 2.58 21.53
C ASP A 28 -3.38 1.51 21.00
N ASP A 29 -4.44 1.90 20.28
CA ASP A 29 -5.38 0.98 19.64
C ASP A 29 -4.85 0.42 18.31
N TYR A 30 -3.77 0.98 17.77
CA TYR A 30 -3.34 0.74 16.39
C TYR A 30 -3.13 -0.75 16.08
N ASP A 31 -2.49 -1.49 16.98
CA ASP A 31 -2.21 -2.91 16.76
C ASP A 31 -3.46 -3.79 16.81
N ASP A 32 -4.50 -3.36 17.53
CA ASP A 32 -5.78 -4.07 17.66
C ASP A 32 -6.76 -3.77 16.52
N LEU A 33 -6.57 -2.65 15.80
CA LEU A 33 -7.38 -2.23 14.65
C LEU A 33 -6.95 -2.92 13.33
N VAL A 34 -6.94 -4.25 13.35
CA VAL A 34 -6.43 -5.10 12.26
C VAL A 34 -7.17 -4.88 10.94
N TYR A 35 -8.50 -4.83 10.94
CA TYR A 35 -9.31 -4.65 9.74
C TYR A 35 -9.19 -3.23 9.16
N VAL A 36 -9.15 -2.20 10.01
CA VAL A 36 -8.90 -0.82 9.58
C VAL A 36 -7.51 -0.69 8.94
N ARG A 37 -6.50 -1.34 9.51
CA ARG A 37 -5.16 -1.38 8.91
C ARG A 37 -5.14 -2.13 7.59
N ALA A 38 -5.87 -3.25 7.49
CA ALA A 38 -6.01 -3.98 6.23
C ALA A 38 -6.69 -3.13 5.14
N ILE A 39 -7.69 -2.32 5.50
CA ILE A 39 -8.32 -1.34 4.60
C ILE A 39 -7.30 -0.31 4.10
N MET A 40 -6.47 0.23 5.00
CA MET A 40 -5.44 1.21 4.64
C MET A 40 -4.44 0.62 3.63
N LEU A 41 -3.94 -0.59 3.89
CA LEU A 41 -3.04 -1.29 2.98
C LEU A 41 -3.71 -1.55 1.62
N GLU A 42 -4.95 -2.00 1.60
CA GLU A 42 -5.68 -2.25 0.36
C GLU A 42 -5.97 -0.97 -0.42
N ALA A 43 -6.29 0.14 0.26
CA ALA A 43 -6.47 1.44 -0.40
C ALA A 43 -5.18 1.91 -1.09
N MET A 44 -4.03 1.77 -0.41
CA MET A 44 -2.73 2.16 -0.96
C MET A 44 -2.28 1.27 -2.13
N ARG A 45 -2.67 -0.01 -2.12
CA ARG A 45 -2.44 -0.93 -3.24
C ARG A 45 -3.37 -0.62 -4.42
N TRP A 46 -4.66 -0.49 -4.15
CA TRP A 46 -5.75 -0.36 -5.13
C TRP A 46 -5.62 0.93 -5.95
N VAL A 47 -5.45 2.06 -5.27
CA VAL A 47 -5.27 3.36 -5.92
C VAL A 47 -4.00 3.99 -5.38
N VAL A 48 -2.88 3.61 -6.00
CA VAL A 48 -1.59 4.24 -5.71
C VAL A 48 -1.58 5.69 -6.18
N VAL A 49 -1.16 6.60 -5.31
CA VAL A 49 -1.16 8.06 -5.58
C VAL A 49 -0.22 8.43 -6.74
N THR A 50 0.91 7.73 -6.87
CA THR A 50 1.91 7.97 -7.93
C THR A 50 2.14 6.72 -8.79
N PRO A 51 1.21 6.36 -9.70
CA PRO A 51 1.24 5.10 -10.42
C PRO A 51 2.47 4.92 -11.33
N LEU A 52 3.10 6.01 -11.78
CA LEU A 52 4.31 6.00 -12.60
C LEU A 52 5.56 6.55 -11.87
N SER A 53 5.52 6.56 -10.54
CA SER A 53 6.52 7.16 -9.65
C SER A 53 6.88 8.61 -10.01
N LEU A 54 7.84 9.18 -9.28
CA LEU A 54 8.54 10.38 -9.75
C LEU A 54 9.56 9.98 -10.82
N PRO A 55 9.76 10.79 -11.87
CA PRO A 55 10.76 10.50 -12.89
C PRO A 55 12.18 10.50 -12.31
N HIS A 56 12.97 9.49 -12.66
CA HIS A 56 14.41 9.44 -12.37
C HIS A 56 15.18 9.71 -13.66
N GLN A 57 16.36 10.32 -13.55
CA GLN A 57 17.25 10.50 -14.69
C GLN A 57 18.56 9.75 -14.48
N VAL A 58 18.99 9.05 -15.51
CA VAL A 58 20.26 8.33 -15.54
C VAL A 58 21.42 9.33 -15.70
N ILE A 59 22.42 9.26 -14.80
CA ILE A 59 23.52 10.24 -14.74
C ILE A 59 24.76 9.84 -15.57
N ARG A 60 24.83 8.59 -16.02
CA ARG A 60 25.87 8.00 -16.87
C ARG A 60 25.28 6.80 -17.62
N ASP A 61 25.82 6.45 -18.78
CA ASP A 61 25.37 5.27 -19.53
C ASP A 61 25.34 4.02 -18.63
N ASP A 62 24.29 3.23 -18.78
CA ASP A 62 24.03 2.03 -17.96
C ASP A 62 23.46 0.90 -18.82
N GLU A 63 23.44 -0.31 -18.27
CA GLU A 63 22.80 -1.47 -18.90
C GLU A 63 21.93 -2.20 -17.87
N TYR A 64 20.70 -2.50 -18.24
CA TYR A 64 19.79 -3.28 -17.40
C TYR A 64 19.17 -4.41 -18.21
N LYS A 65 19.37 -5.67 -17.78
CA LYS A 65 18.84 -6.86 -18.47
C LYS A 65 19.14 -6.89 -19.98
N GLY A 66 20.34 -6.46 -20.39
CA GLY A 66 20.76 -6.39 -21.79
C GLY A 66 20.24 -5.17 -22.56
N TYR A 67 19.47 -4.28 -21.93
CA TYR A 67 19.04 -3.02 -22.52
C TYR A 67 20.05 -1.91 -22.20
N SER A 68 20.62 -1.29 -23.24
CA SER A 68 21.45 -0.09 -23.07
C SER A 68 20.58 1.12 -22.72
N ILE A 69 20.97 1.84 -21.67
CA ILE A 69 20.29 3.01 -21.16
C ILE A 69 21.27 4.20 -21.18
N PRO A 70 21.20 5.07 -22.19
CA PRO A 70 22.08 6.22 -22.29
C PRO A 70 21.89 7.22 -21.13
N LYS A 71 22.96 7.95 -20.80
CA LYS A 71 22.93 9.11 -19.92
C LYS A 71 21.84 10.10 -20.36
N GLY A 72 21.10 10.63 -19.40
CA GLY A 72 20.02 11.59 -19.63
C GLY A 72 18.66 10.94 -19.85
N THR A 73 18.59 9.62 -20.07
CA THR A 73 17.33 8.87 -20.16
C THR A 73 16.49 9.04 -18.90
N ILE A 74 15.20 9.32 -19.10
CA ILE A 74 14.20 9.38 -18.03
C ILE A 74 13.62 7.99 -17.81
N ILE A 75 13.69 7.52 -16.57
CA ILE A 75 13.12 6.26 -16.11
C ILE A 75 11.87 6.55 -15.28
N ARG A 76 10.78 5.89 -15.62
CA ARG A 76 9.55 5.86 -14.82
C ARG A 76 9.30 4.43 -14.37
N VAL A 77 8.99 4.26 -13.09
CA VAL A 77 8.62 2.96 -12.53
C VAL A 77 7.11 2.84 -12.61
N ASN A 78 6.61 1.79 -13.26
CA ASN A 78 5.19 1.50 -13.27
C ASN A 78 4.76 0.81 -11.96
N VAL A 79 4.64 1.61 -10.90
CA VAL A 79 4.23 1.16 -9.56
C VAL A 79 2.82 0.55 -9.60
N TRP A 80 1.92 1.11 -10.41
CA TRP A 80 0.57 0.56 -10.58
C TRP A 80 0.62 -0.89 -11.05
N ALA A 81 1.39 -1.17 -12.11
CA ALA A 81 1.52 -2.54 -12.62
C ALA A 81 2.12 -3.50 -11.58
N MET A 82 3.07 -3.04 -10.77
CA MET A 82 3.65 -3.86 -9.69
C MET A 82 2.64 -4.17 -8.58
N LEU A 83 1.74 -3.24 -8.27
CA LEU A 83 0.68 -3.40 -7.26
C LEU A 83 -0.59 -4.11 -7.79
N HIS A 84 -0.67 -4.29 -9.11
CA HIS A 84 -1.76 -4.99 -9.81
C HIS A 84 -1.29 -6.28 -10.48
N ASP A 85 -0.07 -6.74 -10.17
CA ASP A 85 0.44 -8.02 -10.65
C ASP A 85 -0.37 -9.17 -10.03
N PRO A 86 -1.12 -9.97 -10.81
CA PRO A 86 -1.96 -11.04 -10.28
C PRO A 86 -1.16 -12.20 -9.65
N GLU A 87 0.14 -12.33 -9.96
CA GLU A 87 1.01 -13.31 -9.31
C GLU A 87 1.35 -12.90 -7.87
N VAL A 88 1.40 -11.60 -7.59
CA VAL A 88 1.69 -11.04 -6.27
C VAL A 88 0.42 -10.73 -5.49
N TYR A 89 -0.59 -10.16 -6.17
CA TYR A 89 -1.88 -9.77 -5.62
C TYR A 89 -3.02 -10.43 -6.43
N PRO A 90 -3.45 -11.65 -6.07
CA PRO A 90 -4.54 -12.33 -6.75
C PRO A 90 -5.83 -11.50 -6.75
N GLU A 91 -6.59 -11.54 -7.84
CA GLU A 91 -7.77 -10.69 -8.02
C GLU A 91 -7.41 -9.19 -7.81
N PRO A 92 -6.43 -8.65 -8.58
CA PRO A 92 -5.86 -7.32 -8.32
C PRO A 92 -6.87 -6.20 -8.55
N GLU A 93 -7.93 -6.49 -9.33
CA GLU A 93 -9.08 -5.65 -9.67
C GLU A 93 -10.28 -5.81 -8.71
N ILE A 94 -10.09 -6.46 -7.55
CA ILE A 94 -11.08 -6.46 -6.47
C ILE A 94 -10.48 -5.78 -5.23
N PHE A 95 -11.20 -4.78 -4.69
CA PHE A 95 -10.90 -4.19 -3.40
C PHE A 95 -11.28 -5.16 -2.28
N LYS A 96 -10.28 -5.82 -1.69
CA LYS A 96 -10.44 -6.92 -0.74
C LYS A 96 -9.48 -6.77 0.44
N PRO A 97 -9.82 -5.98 1.48
CA PRO A 97 -8.98 -5.81 2.67
C PRO A 97 -8.58 -7.14 3.31
N GLU A 98 -9.45 -8.15 3.26
CA GLU A 98 -9.24 -9.49 3.82
C GLU A 98 -7.97 -10.17 3.29
N ARG A 99 -7.43 -9.76 2.13
CA ARG A 99 -6.15 -10.30 1.63
C ARG A 99 -5.01 -10.08 2.62
N PHE A 100 -5.03 -8.99 3.37
CA PHE A 100 -4.02 -8.65 4.36
C PHE A 100 -4.28 -9.26 5.73
N ILE A 101 -5.26 -10.17 5.89
CA ILE A 101 -5.62 -10.74 7.18
C ILE A 101 -5.47 -12.26 7.14
N LYS A 102 -4.83 -12.82 8.17
CA LYS A 102 -4.72 -14.26 8.39
C LYS A 102 -4.75 -14.54 9.89
N ASP A 103 -5.59 -15.50 10.31
CA ASP A 103 -5.74 -15.89 11.72
C ASP A 103 -6.03 -14.71 12.67
N GLY A 104 -6.83 -13.74 12.20
CA GLY A 104 -7.22 -12.54 12.97
C GLY A 104 -6.12 -11.49 13.11
N LYS A 105 -4.98 -11.65 12.44
CA LYS A 105 -3.85 -10.71 12.45
C LYS A 105 -3.51 -10.26 11.04
N LEU A 106 -2.72 -9.18 10.93
CA LEU A 106 -2.18 -8.80 9.63
C LEU A 106 -1.26 -9.90 9.09
N ASN A 107 -1.49 -10.26 7.83
CA ASN A 107 -0.77 -11.29 7.12
C ASN A 107 0.54 -10.75 6.57
N SER A 108 1.64 -10.96 7.29
CA SER A 108 2.98 -10.56 6.87
C SER A 108 3.51 -11.30 5.64
N ALA A 109 2.82 -12.36 5.18
CA ALA A 109 3.19 -13.08 3.95
C ALA A 109 2.73 -12.32 2.69
N VAL A 110 1.76 -11.42 2.80
CA VAL A 110 1.40 -10.54 1.67
C VAL A 110 2.43 -9.44 1.57
N ARG A 111 2.92 -9.20 0.36
CA ARG A 111 3.85 -8.11 0.10
C ARG A 111 3.24 -6.78 0.55
N ASP A 112 3.94 -6.08 1.43
CA ASP A 112 3.51 -4.77 1.92
C ASP A 112 3.48 -3.76 0.75
N PRO A 113 2.30 -3.23 0.37
CA PRO A 113 2.17 -2.28 -0.73
C PRO A 113 2.90 -0.96 -0.45
N LEU A 114 3.13 -0.60 0.82
CA LEU A 114 3.78 0.64 1.21
C LEU A 114 5.26 0.68 0.78
N THR A 115 5.89 -0.48 0.62
CA THR A 115 7.25 -0.63 0.07
C THR A 115 7.37 -0.18 -1.37
N LEU A 116 6.25 -0.04 -2.09
CA LEU A 116 6.18 0.42 -3.46
C LEU A 116 5.44 1.76 -3.59
N ALA A 117 4.37 1.96 -2.83
CA ALA A 117 3.55 3.16 -2.88
C ALA A 117 4.32 4.44 -2.51
N PHE A 118 5.32 4.32 -1.65
CA PHE A 118 6.18 5.43 -1.21
C PHE A 118 7.54 5.48 -1.91
N GLY A 119 7.67 4.79 -3.04
CA GLY A 119 8.93 4.65 -3.77
C GLY A 119 9.91 3.73 -3.07
N PHE A 120 11.14 3.67 -3.59
CA PHE A 120 12.18 2.76 -3.08
C PHE A 120 13.58 3.27 -3.45
N GLY A 121 14.59 2.68 -2.80
CA GLY A 121 16.00 3.06 -3.00
C GLY A 121 16.32 4.46 -2.46
N ARG A 122 17.27 5.15 -3.09
CA ARG A 122 17.81 6.45 -2.62
C ARG A 122 16.80 7.60 -2.56
N ARG A 123 15.64 7.46 -3.20
CA ARG A 123 14.59 8.49 -3.30
C ARG A 123 13.29 8.05 -2.62
N PHE A 124 13.37 7.11 -1.67
CA PHE A 124 12.26 6.75 -0.80
C PHE A 124 11.69 7.98 -0.07
N VAL A 125 10.37 8.04 0.10
CA VAL A 125 9.69 9.16 0.76
C VAL A 125 9.95 9.11 2.27
N ILE A 126 10.78 10.02 2.77
CA ILE A 126 11.21 10.08 4.19
C ILE A 126 10.03 10.38 5.15
N GLY A 127 8.96 11.03 4.68
CA GLY A 127 7.76 11.37 5.48
C GLY A 127 6.66 10.30 5.48
N CYS A 128 6.91 9.12 4.90
CA CYS A 128 5.93 8.05 4.77
C CYS A 128 5.32 7.63 6.13
N LEU A 129 6.15 7.51 7.17
CA LEU A 129 5.69 7.11 8.50
C LEU A 129 4.63 8.08 9.05
N THR A 130 4.80 9.40 8.88
CA THR A 130 3.85 10.43 9.36
C THR A 130 2.54 10.48 8.58
N LEU A 131 2.45 9.80 7.43
CA LEU A 131 1.21 9.70 6.65
C LEU A 131 0.42 8.43 6.98
N ILE A 132 1.02 7.52 7.73
CA ILE A 132 0.47 6.21 8.10
C ILE A 132 0.00 6.20 9.58
N VAL A 133 0.49 7.15 10.38
CA VAL A 133 -0.01 7.50 11.74
C VAL A 133 -0.81 8.78 11.69
#